data_AF-A0AAU6G4Z9-F1
#
_entry.id   AF-A0AAU6G4Z9-F1
#
_cell.length_a   1.000
_cell.length_b   1.000
_cell.length_c   1.000
_cell.angle_alpha   90.00
_cell.angle_beta   90.00
_cell.angle_gamma   90.00
#
_symmetry.space_group_name_H-M   'P 1'
#
loop_
_entity.id
_entity.type
_entity.pdbx_description
1 polymer ?
#
loop_
_entity_poly.entity_id
_entity_poly.type
_entity_poly.pdbx_seq_one_letter_code
_entity_poly.pdbx_strand_id
1 'polypeptide(L)'
;MTLPLLAALVLPAAFAGGGTRRWFGGRSESQRAEAQAAKDAAAAAFYELDTAQRDLRISIETITAVDDSPAARRAVSDFEALGRRIDDASGKYIEAVDAHDLDRDELEASVAAHARTELTAAKDELNRVKGELDRYAQGLGPLLGKAETQLARLAPAVERARQALLAASNALDDVRGSGLTADDLAARLAALGPELTKLNQGAGQHGVPETLERAERVSREAGAVRAEAERLPERAAEIDHRLVSLRTRAQALTTRAGQVEPVLSELRRRFTAACWQDLQHVPDHAAENVRQAELKLKEAQAARDAQRWPDATSLLSTVRALLNSTDEAVSAAGDRLRRLNAVAKDPQQEIDRTRFALRDAQRLAMAGRNTPDPRHARPLDDAVARLDRAVSSLEGRHPDFWHFLTETEAVRGAAARVVSQIRGERGAGA
;
A
#
# COMPACT_ATOMS: atom_id res chain seq x y z
N MET A 1 -44.11 4.00 -20.76
CA MET A 1 -45.44 3.85 -21.39
C MET A 1 -46.41 4.76 -20.66
N THR A 2 -47.14 5.55 -21.43
CA THR A 2 -47.96 6.69 -21.01
C THR A 2 -49.46 6.35 -21.03
N LEU A 3 -50.20 6.94 -20.07
CA LEU A 3 -51.63 7.31 -20.06
C LEU A 3 -52.67 6.17 -19.88
N PRO A 4 -53.94 6.44 -19.44
CA PRO A 4 -54.60 7.76 -19.26
C PRO A 4 -55.46 7.97 -17.99
N LEU A 5 -55.84 9.25 -17.80
CA LEU A 5 -56.99 9.75 -17.05
C LEU A 5 -58.33 9.16 -17.53
N LEU A 6 -59.29 9.02 -16.60
CA LEU A 6 -60.73 8.99 -16.91
C LEU A 6 -61.48 9.92 -15.95
N ALA A 7 -62.06 10.96 -16.55
CA ALA A 7 -63.12 11.78 -15.98
C ALA A 7 -64.47 11.04 -16.09
N ALA A 8 -65.38 11.25 -15.13
CA ALA A 8 -66.77 10.84 -15.26
C ALA A 8 -67.73 11.97 -14.82
N LEU A 9 -68.71 12.18 -15.69
CA LEU A 9 -69.70 13.24 -15.76
C LEU A 9 -70.70 13.30 -14.59
N VAL A 10 -71.18 14.53 -14.39
CA VAL A 10 -72.44 14.92 -13.74
C VAL A 10 -73.63 14.62 -14.66
N LEU A 11 -74.77 14.19 -14.11
CA LEU A 11 -76.13 14.52 -14.57
C LEU A 11 -77.15 14.39 -13.41
N PRO A 12 -78.22 15.21 -13.37
CA PRO A 12 -79.09 15.38 -12.21
C PRO A 12 -80.39 14.55 -12.32
N ALA A 13 -80.91 14.10 -11.19
CA ALA A 13 -82.28 13.60 -11.09
C ALA A 13 -82.97 14.29 -9.91
N ALA A 14 -83.85 15.24 -10.25
CA ALA A 14 -84.81 15.82 -9.33
C ALA A 14 -85.99 14.87 -9.18
N PHE A 15 -86.32 14.51 -7.94
CA PHE A 15 -87.67 14.09 -7.57
C PHE A 15 -88.13 14.94 -6.38
N ALA A 16 -89.20 15.69 -6.62
CA ALA A 16 -89.93 16.44 -5.62
C ALA A 16 -90.83 15.48 -4.83
N GLY A 17 -90.75 15.55 -3.51
CA GLY A 17 -91.70 14.95 -2.56
C GLY A 17 -91.80 15.86 -1.35
N GLY A 18 -92.87 16.66 -1.29
CA GLY A 18 -93.13 17.59 -0.20
C GLY A 18 -93.64 16.90 1.05
N GLY A 19 -93.44 17.53 2.21
CA GLY A 19 -94.09 17.07 3.44
C GLY A 19 -93.49 17.59 4.75
N THR A 20 -93.89 18.80 5.12
CA THR A 20 -93.95 19.34 6.49
C THR A 20 -92.67 19.85 7.17
N ARG A 21 -92.85 21.02 7.81
CA ARG A 21 -91.87 21.83 8.51
C ARG A 21 -91.39 21.13 9.79
N ARG A 22 -90.07 21.08 10.00
CA ARG A 22 -89.45 21.00 11.35
C ARG A 22 -88.35 22.06 11.45
N TRP A 23 -88.76 23.30 11.71
CA TRP A 23 -87.92 24.52 11.71
C TRP A 23 -87.19 24.76 13.06
N PHE A 24 -87.00 23.77 13.95
CA PHE A 24 -86.21 24.02 15.19
C PHE A 24 -85.40 22.79 15.66
N GLY A 25 -84.77 22.04 14.73
CA GLY A 25 -83.94 20.88 15.08
C GLY A 25 -82.62 20.67 14.29
N GLY A 26 -82.35 21.44 13.24
CA GLY A 26 -81.20 21.16 12.34
C GLY A 26 -79.83 21.64 12.84
N ARG A 27 -79.78 22.54 13.83
CA ARG A 27 -78.51 23.11 14.31
C ARG A 27 -77.77 22.17 15.28
N SER A 28 -78.48 21.40 16.10
CA SER A 28 -77.88 20.40 17.01
C SER A 28 -77.35 19.19 16.26
N GLU A 29 -78.08 18.71 15.25
CA GLU A 29 -77.66 17.59 14.38
C GLU A 29 -76.39 17.93 13.59
N SER A 30 -76.30 19.15 13.03
CA SER A 30 -75.10 19.65 12.33
C SER A 30 -73.90 19.75 13.26
N GLN A 31 -74.08 20.25 14.49
CA GLN A 31 -72.98 20.37 15.47
C GLN A 31 -72.48 19.01 15.95
N ARG A 32 -73.38 18.02 16.09
CA ARG A 32 -72.99 16.64 16.41
C ARG A 32 -72.17 16.01 15.29
N ALA A 33 -72.60 16.16 14.04
CA ALA A 33 -71.86 15.67 12.88
C ALA A 33 -70.47 16.32 12.75
N GLU A 34 -70.37 17.62 13.01
CA GLU A 34 -69.08 18.34 13.03
C GLU A 34 -68.17 17.90 14.19
N ALA A 35 -68.73 17.62 15.37
CA ALA A 35 -67.98 17.09 16.51
C ALA A 35 -67.47 15.66 16.24
N GLN A 36 -68.28 14.81 15.60
CA GLN A 36 -67.87 13.47 15.17
C GLN A 36 -66.75 13.53 14.13
N ALA A 37 -66.88 14.41 13.13
CA ALA A 37 -65.81 14.62 12.15
C ALA A 37 -64.50 15.11 12.80
N ALA A 38 -64.58 15.96 13.83
CA ALA A 38 -63.42 16.38 14.61
C ALA A 38 -62.81 15.21 15.41
N LYS A 39 -63.63 14.32 15.97
CA LYS A 39 -63.20 13.10 16.66
C LYS A 39 -62.46 12.15 15.72
N ASP A 40 -63.02 11.89 14.54
CA ASP A 40 -62.41 11.02 13.52
C ASP A 40 -61.09 11.61 13.00
N ALA A 41 -61.03 12.93 12.79
CA ALA A 41 -59.82 13.62 12.39
C ALA A 41 -58.73 13.59 13.47
N ALA A 42 -59.11 13.75 14.74
CA ALA A 42 -58.19 13.62 15.88
C ALA A 42 -57.67 12.19 16.03
N ALA A 43 -58.54 11.18 15.85
CA ALA A 43 -58.15 9.77 15.85
C ALA A 43 -57.15 9.46 14.72
N ALA A 44 -57.40 9.95 13.51
CA ALA A 44 -56.46 9.82 12.39
C ALA A 44 -55.09 10.43 12.71
N ALA A 45 -55.06 11.66 13.24
CA ALA A 45 -53.82 12.33 13.64
C ALA A 45 -53.05 11.56 14.74
N PHE A 46 -53.78 10.95 15.69
CA PHE A 46 -53.21 10.10 16.74
C PHE A 46 -52.55 8.84 16.14
N TYR A 47 -53.25 8.14 15.25
CA TYR A 47 -52.71 6.95 14.58
C TYR A 47 -51.48 7.26 13.72
N GLU A 48 -51.48 8.38 12.99
CA GLU A 48 -50.33 8.82 12.20
C GLU A 48 -49.12 9.14 13.08
N LEU A 49 -49.32 9.78 14.23
CA LEU A 49 -48.26 10.09 15.19
C LEU A 49 -47.66 8.81 15.81
N ASP A 50 -48.50 7.88 16.28
CA ASP A 50 -48.03 6.59 16.85
C ASP A 50 -47.26 5.78 15.81
N THR A 51 -47.74 5.71 14.57
CA THR A 51 -47.04 5.03 13.47
C THR A 51 -45.66 5.65 13.23
N ALA A 52 -45.60 6.98 13.08
CA ALA A 52 -44.33 7.69 12.88
C ALA A 52 -43.36 7.51 14.07
N GLN A 53 -43.87 7.47 15.30
CA GLN A 53 -43.05 7.25 16.50
C GLN A 53 -42.44 5.84 16.50
N ARG A 54 -43.21 4.82 16.10
CA ARG A 54 -42.73 3.43 16.00
C ARG A 54 -41.65 3.28 14.93
N ASP A 55 -41.85 3.87 13.74
CA ASP A 55 -40.86 3.82 12.66
C ASP A 55 -39.56 4.51 13.07
N LEU A 56 -39.66 5.65 13.76
CA LEU A 56 -38.47 6.35 14.24
C LEU A 56 -37.74 5.59 15.36
N ARG A 57 -38.47 4.86 16.20
CA ARG A 57 -37.86 3.99 17.23
C ARG A 57 -36.94 2.95 16.59
N ILE A 58 -37.35 2.31 15.50
CA ILE A 58 -36.52 1.34 14.75
C ILE A 58 -35.25 2.02 14.22
N SER A 59 -35.35 3.26 13.74
CA SER A 59 -34.20 4.03 13.25
C SER A 59 -33.21 4.34 14.38
N ILE A 60 -33.70 4.71 15.56
CA ILE A 60 -32.88 4.96 16.76
C ILE A 60 -32.21 3.66 17.24
N GLU A 61 -32.95 2.55 17.30
CA GLU A 61 -32.40 1.24 17.63
C GLU A 61 -31.27 0.84 16.67
N THR A 62 -31.45 1.07 15.37
CA THR A 62 -30.43 0.81 14.34
C THR A 62 -29.17 1.66 14.55
N ILE A 63 -29.32 2.96 14.84
CA ILE A 63 -28.19 3.85 15.10
C ILE A 63 -27.43 3.40 16.37
N THR A 64 -28.15 3.14 17.46
CA THR A 64 -27.54 2.76 18.75
C THR A 64 -26.90 1.39 18.74
N ALA A 65 -27.37 0.46 17.89
CA ALA A 65 -26.75 -0.85 17.72
C ALA A 65 -25.32 -0.78 17.17
N VAL A 66 -24.93 0.33 16.52
CA VAL A 66 -23.64 0.44 15.82
C VAL A 66 -22.84 1.71 16.10
N ASP A 67 -23.40 2.68 16.83
CA ASP A 67 -22.74 3.97 17.11
C ASP A 67 -22.99 4.41 18.56
N ASP A 68 -21.90 4.55 19.35
CA ASP A 68 -21.90 5.13 20.72
C ASP A 68 -21.26 6.53 20.77
N SER A 69 -21.21 7.22 19.63
CA SER A 69 -20.72 8.60 19.60
C SER A 69 -21.61 9.54 20.43
N PRO A 70 -21.07 10.69 20.88
CA PRO A 70 -21.90 11.72 21.52
C PRO A 70 -23.11 12.15 20.68
N ALA A 71 -23.02 12.10 19.35
CA ALA A 71 -24.13 12.40 18.45
C ALA A 71 -25.23 11.33 18.51
N ALA A 72 -24.87 10.04 18.53
CA ALA A 72 -25.82 8.94 18.68
C ALA A 72 -26.50 8.97 20.06
N ARG A 73 -25.74 9.19 21.14
CA ARG A 73 -26.32 9.36 22.49
C ARG A 73 -27.25 10.56 22.59
N ARG A 74 -26.91 11.67 21.92
CA ARG A 74 -27.79 12.83 21.82
C ARG A 74 -29.06 12.50 21.07
N ALA A 75 -28.99 11.73 19.98
CA ALA A 75 -30.18 11.29 19.26
C ALA A 75 -31.12 10.45 20.16
N VAL A 76 -30.58 9.60 21.03
CA VAL A 76 -31.42 8.89 22.00
C VAL A 76 -32.10 9.86 22.97
N SER A 77 -31.33 10.76 23.59
CA SER A 77 -31.87 11.74 24.54
C SER A 77 -32.91 12.69 23.92
N ASP A 78 -32.67 13.15 22.68
CA ASP A 78 -33.58 14.04 21.96
C ASP A 78 -34.87 13.29 21.57
N PHE A 79 -34.77 12.01 21.21
CA PHE A 79 -35.93 11.15 20.95
C PHE A 79 -36.75 10.88 22.22
N GLU A 80 -36.10 10.63 23.37
CA GLU A 80 -36.79 10.46 24.66
C GLU A 80 -37.52 11.74 25.09
N ALA A 81 -36.90 12.91 24.87
CA ALA A 81 -37.54 14.20 25.16
C ALA A 81 -38.77 14.42 24.27
N LEU A 82 -38.71 14.03 23.00
CA LEU A 82 -39.84 14.09 22.09
C LEU A 82 -40.93 13.07 22.46
N GLY A 83 -40.55 11.87 22.92
CA GLY A 83 -41.46 10.86 23.44
C GLY A 83 -42.36 11.41 24.56
N ARG A 84 -41.78 12.12 25.53
CA ARG A 84 -42.57 12.79 26.59
C ARG A 84 -43.61 13.78 26.04
N ARG A 85 -43.26 14.53 25.00
CA ARG A 85 -44.19 15.48 24.35
C ARG A 85 -45.30 14.76 23.56
N ILE A 86 -44.98 13.60 22.98
CA ILE A 86 -45.96 12.73 22.32
C ILE A 86 -46.92 12.15 23.35
N ASP A 87 -46.43 11.70 24.50
CA ASP A 87 -47.25 11.18 25.59
C ASP A 87 -48.20 12.27 26.12
N ASP A 88 -47.72 13.51 26.32
CA ASP A 88 -48.54 14.65 26.73
C ASP A 88 -49.64 15.00 25.71
N ALA A 89 -49.31 14.99 24.41
CA ALA A 89 -50.29 15.26 23.35
C ALA A 89 -51.32 14.13 23.21
N SER A 90 -50.88 12.89 23.37
CA SER A 90 -51.72 11.69 23.39
C SER A 90 -52.67 11.71 24.57
N GLY A 91 -52.21 12.11 25.75
CA GLY A 91 -53.03 12.29 26.95
C GLY A 91 -54.15 13.29 26.74
N LYS A 92 -53.85 14.48 26.19
CA LYS A 92 -54.87 15.50 25.86
C LYS A 92 -55.91 15.00 24.86
N TYR A 93 -55.51 14.18 23.90
CA TYR A 93 -56.43 13.55 22.96
C TYR A 93 -57.36 12.54 23.65
N ILE A 94 -56.81 11.65 24.48
CA ILE A 94 -57.58 10.67 25.25
C ILE A 94 -58.57 11.37 26.17
N GLU A 95 -58.11 12.38 26.92
CA GLU A 95 -58.96 13.21 27.79
C GLU A 95 -60.11 13.88 27.00
N ALA A 96 -59.83 14.45 25.82
CA ALA A 96 -60.85 15.07 24.97
C ALA A 96 -61.85 14.06 24.38
N VAL A 97 -61.42 12.82 24.13
CA VAL A 97 -62.32 11.75 23.66
C VAL A 97 -63.18 11.20 24.82
N ASP A 98 -62.60 11.04 26.00
CA ASP A 98 -63.27 10.49 27.18
C ASP A 98 -64.25 11.47 27.83
N ALA A 99 -63.98 12.78 27.73
CA ALA A 99 -64.82 13.83 28.30
C ALA A 99 -66.20 13.95 27.62
N HIS A 100 -66.34 13.51 26.36
CA HIS A 100 -67.54 13.73 25.54
C HIS A 100 -68.09 12.42 24.96
N ASP A 101 -69.19 11.94 25.52
CA ASP A 101 -70.00 10.87 24.93
C ASP A 101 -70.87 11.44 23.79
N LEU A 102 -70.28 11.46 22.59
CA LEU A 102 -70.95 11.94 21.37
C LEU A 102 -72.07 11.01 20.88
N ASP A 103 -72.22 9.81 21.46
CA ASP A 103 -73.24 8.83 21.07
C ASP A 103 -74.57 8.99 21.83
N ARG A 104 -74.59 9.80 22.90
CA ARG A 104 -75.78 10.05 23.73
C ARG A 104 -76.98 10.62 22.95
N ASP A 105 -78.17 10.01 23.09
CA ASP A 105 -79.38 10.34 22.31
C ASP A 105 -79.87 11.81 22.41
N GLU A 106 -79.61 12.50 23.53
CA GLU A 106 -79.98 13.91 23.77
C GLU A 106 -78.75 14.78 24.05
N LEU A 107 -77.83 14.88 23.09
CA LEU A 107 -76.64 15.73 23.21
C LEU A 107 -76.99 17.22 23.00
N GLU A 108 -76.68 18.05 23.99
CA GLU A 108 -76.86 19.50 23.87
C GLU A 108 -75.91 20.09 22.81
N ALA A 109 -76.40 21.06 22.03
CA ALA A 109 -75.61 21.71 20.98
C ALA A 109 -74.39 22.49 21.51
N SER A 110 -74.46 22.98 22.76
CA SER A 110 -73.35 23.60 23.49
C SER A 110 -72.23 22.60 23.79
N VAL A 111 -72.60 21.40 24.24
CA VAL A 111 -71.67 20.29 24.52
C VAL A 111 -71.02 19.80 23.23
N ALA A 112 -71.79 19.63 22.14
CA ALA A 112 -71.25 19.26 20.84
C ALA A 112 -70.25 20.31 20.29
N ALA A 113 -70.55 21.60 20.42
CA ALA A 113 -69.64 22.66 20.00
C ALA A 113 -68.36 22.73 20.85
N HIS A 114 -68.47 22.45 22.16
CA HIS A 114 -67.33 22.37 23.07
C HIS A 114 -66.44 21.17 22.75
N ALA A 115 -67.03 19.98 22.58
CA ALA A 115 -66.34 18.76 22.15
C ALA A 115 -65.59 18.97 20.82
N ARG A 116 -66.25 19.59 19.83
CA ARG A 116 -65.60 19.94 18.56
C ARG A 116 -64.35 20.80 18.76
N THR A 117 -64.43 21.78 19.67
CA THR A 117 -63.32 22.71 19.95
C THR A 117 -62.16 21.98 20.61
N GLU A 118 -62.42 21.16 21.63
CA GLU A 118 -61.38 20.39 22.34
C GLU A 118 -60.73 19.33 21.45
N LEU A 119 -61.52 18.58 20.66
CA LEU A 119 -61.01 17.60 19.71
C LEU A 119 -60.19 18.24 18.58
N THR A 120 -60.61 19.42 18.11
CA THR A 120 -59.82 20.18 17.12
C THR A 120 -58.49 20.64 17.73
N ALA A 121 -58.50 21.14 18.96
CA ALA A 121 -57.28 21.55 19.66
C ALA A 121 -56.33 20.36 19.91
N ALA A 122 -56.87 19.20 20.31
CA ALA A 122 -56.09 17.97 20.47
C ALA A 122 -55.47 17.52 19.13
N LYS A 123 -56.26 17.52 18.04
CA LYS A 123 -55.78 17.21 16.68
C LYS A 123 -54.67 18.17 16.24
N ASP A 124 -54.82 19.47 16.46
CA ASP A 124 -53.82 20.47 16.09
C ASP A 124 -52.51 20.28 16.89
N GLU A 125 -52.60 19.93 18.17
CA GLU A 125 -51.44 19.61 19.02
C GLU A 125 -50.74 18.31 18.56
N LEU A 126 -51.49 17.25 18.25
CA LEU A 126 -50.96 16.00 17.69
C LEU A 126 -50.20 16.26 16.38
N ASN A 127 -50.79 17.05 15.48
CA ASN A 127 -50.14 17.44 14.22
C ASN A 127 -48.88 18.30 14.45
N ARG A 128 -48.89 19.18 15.45
CA ARG A 128 -47.74 20.00 15.81
C ARG A 128 -46.57 19.14 16.27
N VAL A 129 -46.83 18.18 17.16
CA VAL A 129 -45.81 17.24 17.66
C VAL A 129 -45.33 16.30 16.55
N LYS A 130 -46.24 15.82 15.69
CA LYS A 130 -45.87 15.05 14.49
C LYS A 130 -44.91 15.83 13.59
N GLY A 131 -45.16 17.12 13.36
CA GLY A 131 -44.26 17.97 12.58
C GLY A 131 -42.90 18.22 13.24
N GLU A 132 -42.78 18.13 14.56
CA GLU A 132 -41.50 18.09 15.26
C GLU A 132 -40.79 16.74 15.06
N LEU A 133 -41.53 15.63 15.15
CA LEU A 133 -41.04 14.28 14.92
C LEU A 133 -40.51 14.07 13.50
N ASP A 134 -41.24 14.53 12.48
CA ASP A 134 -40.84 14.43 11.08
C ASP A 134 -39.53 15.20 10.80
N ARG A 135 -39.39 16.41 11.36
CA ARG A 135 -38.15 17.21 11.26
C ARG A 135 -36.98 16.55 11.98
N TYR A 136 -37.24 15.96 13.13
CA TYR A 136 -36.24 15.22 13.89
C TYR A 136 -35.76 13.98 13.11
N ALA A 137 -36.69 13.20 12.55
CA ALA A 137 -36.39 12.06 11.68
C ALA A 137 -35.52 12.45 10.47
N GLN A 138 -35.85 13.57 9.80
CA GLN A 138 -35.02 14.10 8.69
C GLN A 138 -33.59 14.42 9.13
N GLY A 139 -33.41 14.94 10.36
CA GLY A 139 -32.10 15.22 10.93
C GLY A 139 -31.24 13.99 11.21
N LEU A 140 -31.85 12.82 11.39
CA LEU A 140 -31.13 11.56 11.66
C LEU A 140 -30.53 10.91 10.41
N GLY A 141 -30.92 11.34 9.20
CA GLY A 141 -30.51 10.72 7.93
C GLY A 141 -29.01 10.40 7.83
N PRO A 142 -28.08 11.33 8.16
CA PRO A 142 -26.65 11.04 8.13
C PRO A 142 -26.18 9.95 9.11
N LEU A 143 -26.76 9.91 10.32
CA LEU A 143 -26.42 8.88 11.32
C LEU A 143 -26.96 7.52 10.90
N LEU A 144 -28.20 7.48 10.42
CA LEU A 144 -28.82 6.24 9.93
C LEU A 144 -28.06 5.68 8.72
N GLY A 145 -27.73 6.52 7.73
CA GLY A 145 -26.97 6.08 6.56
C GLY A 145 -25.56 5.57 6.90
N LYS A 146 -24.91 6.16 7.91
CA LYS A 146 -23.63 5.65 8.44
C LYS A 146 -23.82 4.28 9.09
N ALA A 147 -24.86 4.12 9.91
CA ALA A 147 -25.18 2.87 10.59
C ALA A 147 -25.46 1.73 9.58
N GLU A 148 -26.31 1.98 8.59
CA GLU A 148 -26.60 1.05 7.50
C GLU A 148 -25.34 0.64 6.74
N THR A 149 -24.46 1.61 6.44
CA THR A 149 -23.18 1.34 5.77
C THR A 149 -22.28 0.42 6.60
N GLN A 150 -22.23 0.60 7.93
CA GLN A 150 -21.45 -0.28 8.81
C GLN A 150 -22.04 -1.69 8.87
N LEU A 151 -23.36 -1.80 9.02
CA LEU A 151 -24.07 -3.09 9.04
C LEU A 151 -23.87 -3.86 7.72
N ALA A 152 -23.98 -3.18 6.58
CA ALA A 152 -23.77 -3.78 5.26
C ALA A 152 -22.34 -4.32 5.07
N ARG A 153 -21.34 -3.72 5.75
CA ARG A 153 -19.93 -4.14 5.67
C ARG A 153 -19.58 -5.29 6.62
N LEU A 154 -20.36 -5.50 7.68
CA LEU A 154 -20.02 -6.40 8.77
C LEU A 154 -19.80 -7.84 8.30
N ALA A 155 -20.81 -8.46 7.69
CA ALA A 155 -20.71 -9.84 7.25
C ALA A 155 -19.59 -10.06 6.20
N PRO A 156 -19.45 -9.23 5.15
CA PRO A 156 -18.33 -9.31 4.23
C PRO A 156 -16.95 -9.15 4.88
N ALA A 157 -16.81 -8.31 5.91
CA ALA A 157 -15.54 -8.12 6.60
C ALA A 157 -15.16 -9.38 7.41
N VAL A 158 -16.09 -9.94 8.17
CA VAL A 158 -15.87 -11.16 8.96
C VAL A 158 -15.53 -12.33 8.05
N GLU A 159 -16.22 -12.48 6.92
CA GLU A 159 -15.94 -13.57 5.98
C GLU A 159 -14.55 -13.43 5.34
N ARG A 160 -14.15 -12.22 4.92
CA ARG A 160 -12.79 -11.97 4.42
C ARG A 160 -11.72 -12.30 5.46
N ALA A 161 -11.96 -12.01 6.74
CA ALA A 161 -11.03 -12.35 7.81
C ALA A 161 -10.87 -13.88 7.96
N ARG A 162 -11.97 -14.64 7.91
CA ARG A 162 -11.94 -16.11 7.96
C ARG A 162 -11.22 -16.71 6.75
N GLN A 163 -11.51 -16.20 5.56
CA GLN A 163 -10.84 -16.65 4.33
C GLN A 163 -9.33 -16.36 4.36
N ALA A 164 -8.93 -15.20 4.88
CA ALA A 164 -7.52 -14.87 5.05
C ALA A 164 -6.80 -15.83 6.01
N LEU A 165 -7.44 -16.17 7.15
CA LEU A 165 -6.90 -17.16 8.10
C LEU A 165 -6.75 -18.55 7.46
N LEU A 166 -7.77 -19.03 6.74
CA LEU A 166 -7.71 -20.31 6.05
C LEU A 166 -6.61 -20.34 4.98
N ALA A 167 -6.51 -19.27 4.17
CA ALA A 167 -5.47 -19.16 3.15
C ALA A 167 -4.06 -19.12 3.75
N ALA A 168 -3.88 -18.43 4.88
CA ALA A 168 -2.60 -18.44 5.60
C ALA A 168 -2.27 -19.83 6.16
N SER A 169 -3.25 -20.55 6.70
CA SER A 169 -3.05 -21.93 7.18
C SER A 169 -2.62 -22.85 6.04
N ASN A 170 -3.32 -22.81 4.90
CA ASN A 170 -2.99 -23.63 3.74
C ASN A 170 -1.57 -23.32 3.22
N ALA A 171 -1.20 -22.04 3.14
CA ALA A 171 0.15 -21.66 2.72
C ALA A 171 1.24 -22.19 3.67
N LEU A 172 0.98 -22.23 4.99
CA LEU A 172 1.91 -22.84 5.95
C LEU A 172 2.00 -24.36 5.79
N ASP A 173 0.89 -25.02 5.48
CA ASP A 173 0.87 -26.47 5.21
C ASP A 173 1.60 -26.80 3.90
N ASP A 174 1.48 -25.97 2.87
CA ASP A 174 2.25 -26.10 1.63
C ASP A 174 3.76 -25.93 1.89
N VAL A 175 4.15 -24.94 2.70
CA VAL A 175 5.55 -24.74 3.11
C VAL A 175 6.08 -25.97 3.86
N ARG A 176 5.31 -26.53 4.81
CA ARG A 176 5.68 -27.77 5.51
C ARG A 176 5.76 -28.96 4.56
N GLY A 177 4.84 -29.06 3.61
CA GLY A 177 4.82 -30.09 2.57
C GLY A 177 6.06 -30.05 1.67
N SER A 178 6.66 -28.88 1.50
CA SER A 178 7.95 -28.69 0.80
C SER A 178 9.19 -28.99 1.67
N GLY A 179 9.01 -29.40 2.93
CA GLY A 179 10.10 -29.68 3.88
C GLY A 179 10.71 -28.43 4.51
N LEU A 180 10.07 -27.27 4.37
CA LEU A 180 10.50 -26.01 4.97
C LEU A 180 9.85 -25.79 6.32
N THR A 181 10.56 -25.13 7.23
CA THR A 181 10.06 -24.74 8.55
C THR A 181 9.47 -23.33 8.49
N ALA A 182 8.42 -23.11 9.26
CA ALA A 182 7.71 -21.83 9.31
C ALA A 182 7.15 -21.56 10.72
N ASP A 183 7.91 -21.94 11.75
CA ASP A 183 7.42 -21.96 13.14
C ASP A 183 7.05 -20.58 13.66
N ASP A 184 7.83 -19.55 13.31
CA ASP A 184 7.51 -18.14 13.66
C ASP A 184 6.20 -17.68 12.99
N LEU A 185 6.05 -17.97 11.70
CA LEU A 185 4.84 -17.64 10.95
C LEU A 185 3.62 -18.39 11.48
N ALA A 186 3.79 -19.67 11.86
CA ALA A 186 2.75 -20.47 12.49
C ALA A 186 2.38 -19.94 13.88
N ALA A 187 3.35 -19.50 14.68
CA ALA A 187 3.09 -18.88 15.99
C ALA A 187 2.34 -17.55 15.84
N ARG A 188 2.72 -16.72 14.86
CA ARG A 188 2.00 -15.48 14.51
C ARG A 188 0.56 -15.75 14.08
N LEU A 189 0.32 -16.77 13.24
CA LEU A 189 -1.03 -17.16 12.84
C LEU A 189 -1.84 -17.69 14.04
N ALA A 190 -1.21 -18.51 14.89
CA ALA A 190 -1.86 -19.05 16.09
C ALA A 190 -2.25 -17.95 17.10
N ALA A 191 -1.46 -16.87 17.19
CA ALA A 191 -1.78 -15.71 18.02
C ALA A 191 -3.08 -14.98 17.59
N LEU A 192 -3.56 -15.20 16.37
CA LEU A 192 -4.87 -14.69 15.89
C LEU A 192 -6.07 -15.52 16.37
N GLY A 193 -5.84 -16.69 17.00
CA GLY A 193 -6.89 -17.59 17.49
C GLY A 193 -7.93 -16.91 18.39
N PRO A 194 -7.52 -16.16 19.44
CA PRO A 194 -8.46 -15.43 20.29
C PRO A 194 -9.31 -14.39 19.53
N GLU A 195 -8.76 -13.77 18.49
CA GLU A 195 -9.50 -12.81 17.67
C GLU A 195 -10.52 -13.52 16.78
N LEU A 196 -10.21 -14.70 16.23
CA LEU A 196 -11.19 -15.55 15.55
C LEU A 196 -12.34 -15.96 16.47
N THR A 197 -12.04 -16.30 17.73
CA THR A 197 -13.10 -16.60 18.73
C THR A 197 -14.05 -15.42 18.91
N LYS A 198 -13.53 -14.20 19.06
CA LYS A 198 -14.36 -12.98 19.18
C LYS A 198 -15.14 -12.68 17.90
N LEU A 199 -14.55 -12.92 16.72
CA LEU A 199 -15.28 -12.80 15.45
C LEU A 199 -16.44 -13.80 15.35
N ASN A 200 -16.28 -15.01 15.88
CA ASN A 200 -17.34 -16.02 15.92
C ASN A 200 -18.43 -15.71 16.95
N GLN A 201 -18.09 -15.04 18.05
CA GLN A 201 -19.06 -14.49 19.01
C GLN A 201 -19.89 -13.35 18.40
N GLY A 202 -19.33 -12.63 17.43
CA GLY A 202 -20.05 -11.69 16.57
C GLY A 202 -20.32 -10.32 17.20
N ALA A 203 -20.89 -9.42 16.41
CA ALA A 203 -21.08 -8.02 16.80
C ALA A 203 -22.15 -7.81 17.88
N GLY A 204 -23.09 -8.76 18.07
CA GLY A 204 -24.07 -8.68 19.15
C GLY A 204 -23.44 -8.69 20.55
N GLN A 205 -22.29 -9.34 20.70
CA GLN A 205 -21.54 -9.37 21.96
C GLN A 205 -20.46 -8.29 22.05
N HIS A 206 -19.83 -7.95 20.91
CA HIS A 206 -18.61 -7.12 20.90
C HIS A 206 -18.79 -5.73 20.31
N GLY A 207 -19.96 -5.40 19.77
CA GLY A 207 -20.20 -4.16 19.01
C GLY A 207 -19.81 -4.30 17.53
N VAL A 208 -20.54 -3.59 16.67
CA VAL A 208 -20.28 -3.56 15.22
C VAL A 208 -18.94 -2.89 14.89
N PRO A 209 -18.60 -1.71 15.43
CA PRO A 209 -17.32 -1.06 15.13
C PRO A 209 -16.10 -1.92 15.48
N GLU A 210 -16.08 -2.50 16.68
CA GLU A 210 -14.98 -3.31 17.19
C GLU A 210 -14.85 -4.63 16.41
N THR A 211 -15.98 -5.19 15.96
CA THR A 211 -15.98 -6.40 15.14
C THR A 211 -15.44 -6.12 13.73
N LEU A 212 -15.79 -4.96 13.15
CA LEU A 212 -15.23 -4.52 11.87
C LEU A 212 -13.72 -4.28 11.97
N GLU A 213 -13.26 -3.54 12.96
CA GLU A 213 -11.84 -3.27 13.18
C GLU A 213 -11.05 -4.59 13.37
N ARG A 214 -11.60 -5.50 14.19
CA ARG A 214 -11.01 -6.83 14.41
C ARG A 214 -10.92 -7.62 13.12
N ALA A 215 -11.98 -7.65 12.32
CA ALA A 215 -12.00 -8.37 11.06
C ALA A 215 -10.94 -7.83 10.09
N GLU A 216 -10.80 -6.51 9.99
CA GLU A 216 -9.77 -5.87 9.18
C GLU A 216 -8.35 -6.18 9.67
N ARG A 217 -8.11 -6.14 10.98
CA ARG A 217 -6.81 -6.49 11.58
C ARG A 217 -6.44 -7.95 11.28
N VAL A 218 -7.35 -8.88 11.59
CA VAL A 218 -7.15 -10.32 11.33
C VAL A 218 -6.88 -10.58 9.85
N SER A 219 -7.67 -9.97 8.95
CA SER A 219 -7.49 -10.14 7.51
C SER A 219 -6.11 -9.66 7.05
N ARG A 220 -5.64 -8.51 7.55
CA ARG A 220 -4.33 -7.93 7.21
C ARG A 220 -3.18 -8.78 7.74
N GLU A 221 -3.24 -9.19 9.01
CA GLU A 221 -2.18 -9.97 9.65
C GLU A 221 -2.08 -11.38 9.06
N ALA A 222 -3.21 -12.06 8.85
CA ALA A 222 -3.22 -13.36 8.17
C ALA A 222 -2.73 -13.23 6.71
N GLY A 223 -3.11 -12.16 6.01
CA GLY A 223 -2.60 -11.86 4.66
C GLY A 223 -1.09 -11.65 4.63
N ALA A 224 -0.51 -10.99 5.64
CA ALA A 224 0.94 -10.83 5.76
C ALA A 224 1.65 -12.17 6.00
N VAL A 225 1.12 -13.01 6.91
CA VAL A 225 1.65 -14.36 7.15
C VAL A 225 1.63 -15.19 5.86
N ARG A 226 0.51 -15.16 5.12
CA ARG A 226 0.40 -15.88 3.84
C ARG A 226 1.46 -15.44 2.85
N ALA A 227 1.59 -14.13 2.62
CA ALA A 227 2.54 -13.58 1.65
C ALA A 227 4.01 -13.87 2.04
N GLU A 228 4.32 -13.92 3.34
CA GLU A 228 5.64 -14.32 3.82
C GLU A 228 5.88 -15.83 3.63
N ALA A 229 4.88 -16.67 3.90
CA ALA A 229 4.96 -18.12 3.72
C ALA A 229 5.18 -18.49 2.24
N GLU A 230 4.43 -17.89 1.32
CA GLU A 230 4.53 -18.12 -0.14
C GLU A 230 5.92 -17.79 -0.69
N ARG A 231 6.68 -16.88 -0.06
CA ARG A 231 8.05 -16.50 -0.49
C ARG A 231 9.14 -17.45 0.01
N LEU A 232 8.87 -18.31 0.99
CA LEU A 232 9.89 -19.20 1.55
C LEU A 232 10.43 -20.20 0.53
N PRO A 233 9.59 -20.90 -0.27
CA PRO A 233 10.08 -21.80 -1.31
C PRO A 233 10.90 -21.09 -2.39
N GLU A 234 10.47 -19.90 -2.82
CA GLU A 234 11.21 -19.09 -3.80
C GLU A 234 12.60 -18.74 -3.28
N ARG A 235 12.68 -18.26 -2.03
CA ARG A 235 13.94 -17.91 -1.37
C ARG A 235 14.87 -19.12 -1.21
N ALA A 236 14.31 -20.27 -0.87
CA ALA A 236 15.04 -21.52 -0.76
C ALA A 236 15.65 -21.91 -2.12
N ALA A 237 14.85 -21.89 -3.20
CA ALA A 237 15.30 -22.21 -4.55
C ALA A 237 16.36 -21.23 -5.07
N GLU A 238 16.22 -19.93 -4.79
CA GLU A 238 17.23 -18.93 -5.15
C GLU A 238 18.59 -19.21 -4.48
N ILE A 239 18.58 -19.56 -3.19
CA ILE A 239 19.80 -19.90 -2.45
C ILE A 239 20.43 -21.18 -3.03
N ASP A 240 19.61 -22.19 -3.32
CA ASP A 240 20.07 -23.45 -3.91
C ASP A 240 20.74 -23.21 -5.27
N HIS A 241 20.13 -22.39 -6.12
CA HIS A 241 20.72 -22.02 -7.40
C HIS A 241 22.06 -21.27 -7.25
N ARG A 242 22.12 -20.30 -6.32
CA ARG A 242 23.36 -19.54 -6.04
C ARG A 242 24.47 -20.43 -5.49
N LEU A 243 24.14 -21.40 -4.63
CA LEU A 243 25.10 -22.38 -4.10
C LEU A 243 25.73 -23.20 -5.24
N VAL A 244 24.92 -23.72 -6.16
CA VAL A 244 25.43 -24.47 -7.33
C VAL A 244 26.28 -23.57 -8.22
N SER A 245 25.79 -22.39 -8.58
CA SER A 245 26.49 -21.44 -9.46
C SER A 245 27.87 -21.04 -8.91
N LEU A 246 27.93 -20.67 -7.63
CA LEU A 246 29.18 -20.26 -7.00
C LEU A 246 30.15 -21.43 -6.78
N ARG A 247 29.65 -22.65 -6.52
CA ARG A 247 30.48 -23.85 -6.45
C ARG A 247 31.15 -24.15 -7.80
N THR A 248 30.40 -24.08 -8.90
CA THR A 248 30.96 -24.23 -10.25
C THR A 248 31.98 -23.13 -10.55
N ARG A 249 31.71 -21.89 -10.15
CA ARG A 249 32.66 -20.79 -10.32
C ARG A 249 33.96 -21.00 -9.52
N ALA A 250 33.86 -21.49 -8.28
CA ALA A 250 35.03 -21.82 -7.46
C ALA A 250 35.90 -22.88 -8.14
N GLN A 251 35.29 -23.98 -8.62
CA GLN A 251 36.00 -25.05 -9.36
C GLN A 251 36.68 -24.55 -10.63
N ALA A 252 36.00 -23.69 -11.40
CA ALA A 252 36.57 -23.08 -12.59
C ALA A 252 37.77 -22.18 -12.24
N LEU A 253 37.68 -21.43 -11.14
CA LEU A 253 38.76 -20.58 -10.65
C LEU A 253 39.95 -21.37 -10.11
N THR A 254 39.75 -22.52 -9.45
CA THR A 254 40.84 -23.43 -9.08
C THR A 254 41.66 -23.82 -10.31
N THR A 255 40.98 -24.21 -11.40
CA THR A 255 41.64 -24.60 -12.64
C THR A 255 42.39 -23.43 -13.28
N ARG A 256 41.78 -22.23 -13.33
CA ARG A 256 42.41 -21.03 -13.91
C ARG A 256 43.58 -20.52 -13.07
N ALA A 257 43.49 -20.58 -11.74
CA ALA A 257 44.60 -20.20 -10.85
C ALA A 257 45.84 -21.07 -11.09
N GLY A 258 45.66 -22.36 -11.38
CA GLY A 258 46.76 -23.26 -11.76
C GLY A 258 47.50 -22.84 -13.05
N GLN A 259 46.88 -22.02 -13.91
CA GLN A 259 47.51 -21.50 -15.13
C GLN A 259 48.36 -20.24 -14.89
N VAL A 260 48.32 -19.66 -13.68
CA VAL A 260 49.09 -18.44 -13.36
C VAL A 260 50.58 -18.75 -13.23
N GLU A 261 50.95 -19.89 -12.67
CA GLU A 261 52.37 -20.24 -12.46
C GLU A 261 53.17 -20.39 -13.77
N PRO A 262 52.63 -21.04 -14.83
CA PRO A 262 53.23 -20.99 -16.17
C PRO A 262 53.38 -19.56 -16.73
N VAL A 263 52.39 -18.69 -16.52
CA VAL A 263 52.43 -17.29 -16.96
C VAL A 263 53.53 -16.52 -16.22
N LEU A 264 53.63 -16.69 -14.89
CA LEU A 264 54.69 -16.08 -14.08
C LEU A 264 56.08 -16.60 -14.45
N SER A 265 56.20 -17.88 -14.81
CA SER A 265 57.46 -18.46 -15.28
C SER A 265 57.91 -17.82 -16.59
N GLU A 266 56.98 -17.62 -17.53
CA GLU A 266 57.27 -16.93 -18.80
C GLU A 266 57.64 -15.46 -18.57
N LEU A 267 56.95 -14.77 -17.65
CA LEU A 267 57.27 -13.41 -17.26
C LEU A 267 58.69 -13.30 -16.68
N ARG A 268 59.04 -14.17 -15.72
CA ARG A 268 60.37 -14.24 -15.10
C ARG A 268 61.49 -14.50 -16.10
N ARG A 269 61.21 -15.31 -17.13
CA ARG A 269 62.20 -15.66 -18.16
C ARG A 269 62.50 -14.49 -19.11
N ARG A 270 61.51 -13.65 -19.40
CA ARG A 270 61.58 -12.70 -20.52
C ARG A 270 61.63 -11.23 -20.12
N PHE A 271 61.17 -10.89 -18.93
CA PHE A 271 61.01 -9.50 -18.49
C PHE A 271 61.72 -9.24 -17.16
N THR A 272 62.01 -7.97 -16.90
CA THR A 272 62.63 -7.51 -15.64
C THR A 272 61.69 -7.75 -14.45
N ALA A 273 62.25 -7.73 -13.22
CA ALA A 273 61.49 -7.94 -11.99
C ALA A 273 60.30 -6.99 -11.84
N ALA A 274 60.46 -5.73 -12.22
CA ALA A 274 59.40 -4.71 -12.17
C ALA A 274 58.13 -5.08 -12.95
N CYS A 275 58.25 -5.97 -13.94
CA CYS A 275 57.11 -6.41 -14.75
C CYS A 275 56.22 -7.46 -14.08
N TRP A 276 56.72 -8.18 -13.05
CA TRP A 276 56.05 -9.36 -12.50
C TRP A 276 56.13 -9.53 -10.99
N GLN A 277 57.02 -8.83 -10.29
CA GLN A 277 57.24 -9.03 -8.85
C GLN A 277 55.98 -8.76 -8.03
N ASP A 278 55.15 -7.80 -8.45
CA ASP A 278 53.84 -7.50 -7.84
C ASP A 278 52.84 -8.67 -7.96
N LEU A 279 53.05 -9.56 -8.92
CA LEU A 279 52.18 -10.71 -9.20
C LEU A 279 52.65 -12.01 -8.54
N GLN A 280 53.82 -12.02 -7.88
CA GLN A 280 54.46 -13.24 -7.40
C GLN A 280 53.59 -14.04 -6.41
N HIS A 281 52.81 -13.36 -5.58
CA HIS A 281 51.93 -13.99 -4.59
C HIS A 281 50.51 -14.26 -5.09
N VAL A 282 50.18 -13.92 -6.33
CA VAL A 282 48.84 -14.15 -6.90
C VAL A 282 48.42 -15.61 -6.85
N PRO A 283 49.28 -16.62 -7.16
CA PRO A 283 48.90 -18.03 -7.04
C PRO A 283 48.52 -18.43 -5.61
N ASP A 284 49.31 -18.02 -4.62
CA ASP A 284 49.08 -18.34 -3.21
C ASP A 284 47.79 -17.68 -2.69
N HIS A 285 47.59 -16.40 -3.02
CA HIS A 285 46.37 -15.67 -2.67
C HIS A 285 45.13 -16.25 -3.36
N ALA A 286 45.23 -16.63 -4.63
CA ALA A 286 44.14 -17.25 -5.36
C ALA A 286 43.75 -18.60 -4.75
N ALA A 287 44.75 -19.43 -4.42
CA ALA A 287 44.52 -20.70 -3.75
C ALA A 287 43.86 -20.52 -2.37
N GLU A 288 44.34 -19.57 -1.57
CA GLU A 288 43.75 -19.27 -0.26
C GLU A 288 42.32 -18.75 -0.37
N ASN A 289 42.07 -17.78 -1.24
CA ASN A 289 40.73 -17.21 -1.43
C ASN A 289 39.73 -18.26 -1.92
N VAL A 290 40.14 -19.17 -2.81
CA VAL A 290 39.27 -20.27 -3.26
C VAL A 290 39.00 -21.26 -2.12
N ARG A 291 40.01 -21.64 -1.32
CA ARG A 291 39.81 -22.47 -0.12
C ARG A 291 38.81 -21.84 0.86
N GLN A 292 38.96 -20.53 1.12
CA GLN A 292 38.03 -19.79 1.97
C GLN A 292 36.62 -19.75 1.36
N ALA A 293 36.51 -19.50 0.06
CA ALA A 293 35.23 -19.52 -0.64
C ALA A 293 34.54 -20.90 -0.55
N GLU A 294 35.28 -22.00 -0.70
CA GLU A 294 34.76 -23.37 -0.54
C GLU A 294 34.30 -23.67 0.89
N LEU A 295 35.04 -23.21 1.90
CA LEU A 295 34.62 -23.31 3.31
C LEU A 295 33.33 -22.53 3.55
N LYS A 296 33.26 -21.28 3.08
CA LYS A 296 32.06 -20.44 3.20
C LYS A 296 30.87 -20.98 2.41
N LEU A 297 31.09 -21.69 1.30
CA LEU A 297 30.03 -22.42 0.60
C LEU A 297 29.47 -23.58 1.43
N LYS A 298 30.31 -24.30 2.18
CA LYS A 298 29.85 -25.34 3.11
C LYS A 298 29.06 -24.75 4.28
N GLU A 299 29.54 -23.64 4.86
CA GLU A 299 28.82 -22.90 5.89
C GLU A 299 27.47 -22.38 5.37
N ALA A 300 27.43 -21.86 4.13
CA ALA A 300 26.21 -21.37 3.50
C ALA A 300 25.22 -22.51 3.24
N GLN A 301 25.70 -23.69 2.82
CA GLN A 301 24.87 -24.89 2.70
C GLN A 301 24.29 -25.29 4.05
N ALA A 302 25.10 -25.35 5.11
CA ALA A 302 24.60 -25.68 6.45
C ALA A 302 23.59 -24.64 6.96
N ALA A 303 23.78 -23.36 6.66
CA ALA A 303 22.81 -22.32 6.96
C ALA A 303 21.52 -22.48 6.15
N ARG A 304 21.60 -22.88 4.88
CA ARG A 304 20.46 -23.19 4.01
C ARG A 304 19.67 -24.41 4.51
N ASP A 305 20.35 -25.46 4.94
CA ASP A 305 19.75 -26.69 5.46
C ASP A 305 19.07 -26.42 6.81
N ALA A 306 19.71 -25.61 7.66
CA ALA A 306 19.13 -25.10 8.91
C ALA A 306 18.14 -23.93 8.71
N GLN A 307 17.86 -23.54 7.46
CA GLN A 307 16.91 -22.48 7.09
C GLN A 307 17.19 -21.11 7.73
N ARG A 308 18.46 -20.83 8.04
CA ARG A 308 18.96 -19.53 8.49
C ARG A 308 19.21 -18.62 7.30
N TRP A 309 18.13 -18.14 6.69
CA TRP A 309 18.17 -17.42 5.42
C TRP A 309 19.08 -16.17 5.37
N PRO A 310 19.10 -15.30 6.40
CA PRO A 310 20.01 -14.14 6.41
C PRO A 310 21.48 -14.56 6.40
N ASP A 311 21.83 -15.60 7.18
CA ASP A 311 23.20 -16.12 7.28
C ASP A 311 23.65 -16.70 5.94
N ALA A 312 22.82 -17.55 5.31
CA ALA A 312 23.12 -18.11 4.00
C ALA A 312 23.34 -17.01 2.95
N THR A 313 22.52 -15.96 2.96
CA THR A 313 22.63 -14.82 2.02
C THR A 313 23.94 -14.05 2.23
N SER A 314 24.31 -13.79 3.49
CA SER A 314 25.55 -13.09 3.85
C SER A 314 26.79 -13.89 3.45
N LEU A 315 26.79 -15.20 3.72
CA LEU A 315 27.87 -16.12 3.36
C LEU A 315 28.05 -16.19 1.84
N LEU A 316 26.96 -16.33 1.06
CA LEU A 316 27.02 -16.35 -0.40
C LEU A 316 27.54 -15.02 -0.98
N SER A 317 27.22 -13.89 -0.36
CA SER A 317 27.75 -12.58 -0.76
C SER A 317 29.26 -12.49 -0.52
N THR A 318 29.74 -13.03 0.60
CA THR A 318 31.18 -13.13 0.91
C THR A 318 31.90 -14.03 -0.09
N VAL A 319 31.34 -15.20 -0.42
CA VAL A 319 31.87 -16.10 -1.44
C VAL A 319 32.00 -15.38 -2.78
N ARG A 320 30.95 -14.66 -3.21
CA ARG A 320 30.98 -13.91 -4.47
C ARG A 320 32.11 -12.87 -4.48
N ALA A 321 32.30 -12.14 -3.40
CA ALA A 321 33.36 -11.14 -3.29
C ALA A 321 34.76 -11.77 -3.40
N LEU A 322 35.01 -12.87 -2.67
CA LEU A 322 36.27 -13.62 -2.74
C LEU A 322 36.56 -14.14 -4.15
N LEU A 323 35.56 -14.76 -4.80
CA LEU A 323 35.72 -15.32 -6.14
C LEU A 323 35.92 -14.22 -7.20
N ASN A 324 35.24 -13.08 -7.10
CA ASN A 324 35.44 -11.95 -8.01
C ASN A 324 36.85 -11.36 -7.88
N SER A 325 37.29 -11.07 -6.65
CA SER A 325 38.65 -10.56 -6.42
C SER A 325 39.73 -11.52 -6.92
N THR A 326 39.51 -12.83 -6.74
CA THR A 326 40.42 -13.86 -7.23
C THR A 326 40.46 -13.92 -8.77
N ASP A 327 39.29 -13.86 -9.41
CA ASP A 327 39.18 -13.86 -10.87
C ASP A 327 39.89 -12.66 -11.52
N GLU A 328 39.76 -11.48 -10.90
CA GLU A 328 40.46 -10.26 -11.30
C GLU A 328 41.98 -10.43 -11.18
N ALA A 329 42.47 -10.92 -10.03
CA ALA A 329 43.91 -11.13 -9.80
C ALA A 329 44.52 -12.17 -10.76
N VAL A 330 43.83 -13.30 -10.97
CA VAL A 330 44.25 -14.37 -11.90
C VAL A 330 44.29 -13.85 -13.34
N SER A 331 43.27 -13.09 -13.75
CA SER A 331 43.19 -12.53 -15.10
C SER A 331 44.28 -11.46 -15.33
N ALA A 332 44.59 -10.65 -14.31
CA ALA A 332 45.62 -9.62 -14.39
C ALA A 332 47.00 -10.18 -14.78
N ALA A 333 47.37 -11.36 -14.29
CA ALA A 333 48.65 -11.98 -14.65
C ALA A 333 48.73 -12.38 -16.14
N GLY A 334 47.67 -13.02 -16.65
CA GLY A 334 47.58 -13.37 -18.07
C GLY A 334 47.56 -12.14 -18.96
N ASP A 335 46.84 -11.10 -18.56
CA ASP A 335 46.73 -9.83 -19.29
C ASP A 335 48.07 -9.09 -19.30
N ARG A 336 48.79 -9.11 -18.17
CA ARG A 336 50.15 -8.56 -18.05
C ARG A 336 51.09 -9.18 -19.07
N LEU A 337 51.15 -10.52 -19.14
CA LEU A 337 52.00 -11.20 -20.12
C LEU A 337 51.63 -10.87 -21.57
N ARG A 338 50.33 -10.82 -21.90
CA ARG A 338 49.90 -10.45 -23.27
C ARG A 338 50.30 -9.03 -23.63
N ARG A 339 50.09 -8.05 -22.74
CA ARG A 339 50.48 -6.64 -22.96
C ARG A 339 51.99 -6.50 -23.12
N LEU A 340 52.76 -7.15 -22.26
CA LEU A 340 54.22 -7.12 -22.30
C LEU A 340 54.76 -7.77 -23.59
N ASN A 341 54.18 -8.88 -24.03
CA ASN A 341 54.54 -9.51 -25.30
C ASN A 341 54.25 -8.60 -26.51
N ALA A 342 53.11 -7.91 -26.51
CA ALA A 342 52.74 -7.00 -27.59
C ALA A 342 53.71 -5.81 -27.67
N VAL A 343 53.97 -5.14 -26.54
CA VAL A 343 54.86 -3.97 -26.53
C VAL A 343 56.31 -4.34 -26.78
N ALA A 344 56.78 -5.50 -26.30
CA ALA A 344 58.14 -5.94 -26.59
C ALA A 344 58.35 -6.29 -28.06
N LYS A 345 57.28 -6.68 -28.78
CA LYS A 345 57.32 -6.95 -30.21
C LYS A 345 57.38 -5.66 -31.03
N ASP A 346 56.60 -4.65 -30.64
CA ASP A 346 56.53 -3.35 -31.32
C ASP A 346 56.22 -2.22 -30.31
N PRO A 347 57.24 -1.63 -29.68
CA PRO A 347 57.03 -0.49 -28.78
C PRO A 347 56.53 0.74 -29.52
N GLN A 348 56.87 0.87 -30.81
CA GLN A 348 56.60 2.05 -31.62
C GLN A 348 55.09 2.27 -31.78
N GLN A 349 54.32 1.19 -31.91
CA GLN A 349 52.85 1.26 -31.92
C GLN A 349 52.28 2.01 -30.70
N GLU A 350 52.79 1.73 -29.50
CA GLU A 350 52.30 2.34 -28.26
C GLU A 350 52.78 3.80 -28.12
N ILE A 351 54.00 4.10 -28.60
CA ILE A 351 54.54 5.46 -28.70
C ILE A 351 53.67 6.31 -29.62
N ASP A 352 53.40 5.84 -30.84
CA ASP A 352 52.66 6.58 -31.85
C ASP A 352 51.21 6.82 -31.44
N ARG A 353 50.58 5.83 -30.80
CA ARG A 353 49.25 5.97 -30.18
C ARG A 353 49.23 7.08 -29.13
N THR A 354 50.26 7.13 -28.28
CA THR A 354 50.35 8.14 -27.21
C THR A 354 50.64 9.54 -27.77
N ARG A 355 51.56 9.64 -28.75
CA ARG A 355 51.82 10.88 -29.49
C ARG A 355 50.59 11.39 -30.23
N PHE A 356 49.78 10.49 -30.79
CA PHE A 356 48.53 10.89 -31.45
C PHE A 356 47.56 11.53 -30.45
N ALA A 357 47.34 10.91 -29.29
CA ALA A 357 46.46 11.47 -28.26
C ALA A 357 46.96 12.84 -27.74
N LEU A 358 48.27 13.00 -27.56
CA LEU A 358 48.86 14.28 -27.16
C LEU A 358 48.68 15.35 -28.23
N ARG A 359 48.99 15.04 -29.49
CA ARG A 359 48.81 15.98 -30.62
C ARG A 359 47.36 16.40 -30.78
N ASP A 360 46.42 15.47 -30.62
CA ASP A 360 44.99 15.78 -30.71
C ASP A 360 44.55 16.72 -29.58
N ALA A 361 44.98 16.45 -28.34
CA ALA A 361 44.73 17.33 -27.20
C ALA A 361 45.37 18.72 -27.36
N GLN A 362 46.61 18.80 -27.84
CA GLN A 362 47.32 20.06 -28.13
C GLN A 362 46.61 20.84 -29.24
N ARG A 363 46.16 20.17 -30.31
CA ARG A 363 45.38 20.80 -31.38
C ARG A 363 44.08 21.39 -30.84
N LEU A 364 43.40 20.67 -29.95
CA LEU A 364 42.17 21.16 -29.32
C LEU A 364 42.43 22.39 -28.41
N ALA A 365 43.52 22.36 -27.65
CA ALA A 365 43.94 23.47 -26.78
C ALA A 365 44.28 24.75 -27.57
N MET A 366 44.83 24.59 -28.78
CA MET A 366 45.15 25.69 -29.70
C MET A 366 43.96 26.17 -30.54
N ALA A 367 42.87 25.40 -30.63
CA ALA A 367 41.77 25.72 -31.53
C ALA A 367 41.12 27.08 -31.19
N GLY A 368 41.15 27.99 -32.17
CA GLY A 368 40.60 29.34 -32.07
C GLY A 368 41.47 30.35 -31.31
N ARG A 369 42.76 30.03 -31.05
CA ARG A 369 43.67 30.87 -30.29
C ARG A 369 45.05 30.95 -30.95
N ASN A 370 45.72 32.09 -30.82
CA ASN A 370 47.14 32.25 -31.24
C ASN A 370 48.12 31.89 -30.11
N THR A 371 47.69 31.94 -28.85
CA THR A 371 48.48 31.57 -27.68
C THR A 371 47.70 30.57 -26.83
N PRO A 372 48.28 29.40 -26.48
CA PRO A 372 47.57 28.42 -25.69
C PRO A 372 47.36 28.90 -24.25
N ASP A 373 46.23 28.53 -23.65
CA ASP A 373 45.98 28.79 -22.23
C ASP A 373 46.99 27.99 -21.38
N PRO A 374 47.77 28.63 -20.49
CA PRO A 374 48.75 27.94 -19.66
C PRO A 374 48.17 26.78 -18.83
N ARG A 375 46.88 26.84 -18.48
CA ARG A 375 46.16 25.80 -17.73
C ARG A 375 46.01 24.51 -18.52
N HIS A 376 46.00 24.58 -19.85
CA HIS A 376 45.90 23.41 -20.74
C HIS A 376 47.25 23.04 -21.34
N ALA A 377 48.10 24.03 -21.69
CA ALA A 377 49.41 23.79 -22.29
C ALA A 377 50.39 23.12 -21.32
N ARG A 378 50.55 23.65 -20.11
CA ARG A 378 51.56 23.14 -19.17
C ARG A 378 51.39 21.64 -18.85
N PRO A 379 50.18 21.13 -18.54
CA PRO A 379 49.97 19.70 -18.35
C PRO A 379 50.27 18.84 -19.59
N LEU A 380 50.05 19.37 -20.80
CA LEU A 380 50.34 18.66 -22.05
C LEU A 380 51.85 18.64 -22.35
N ASP A 381 52.56 19.75 -22.10
CA ASP A 381 54.02 19.82 -22.25
C ASP A 381 54.71 18.89 -21.25
N ASP A 382 54.25 18.89 -20.00
CA ASP A 382 54.72 17.95 -18.98
C ASP A 382 54.46 16.49 -19.42
N ALA A 383 53.32 16.21 -20.04
CA ALA A 383 52.98 14.89 -20.55
C ALA A 383 53.83 14.45 -21.76
N VAL A 384 54.25 15.39 -22.63
CA VAL A 384 55.23 15.13 -23.70
C VAL A 384 56.59 14.78 -23.09
N ALA A 385 57.08 15.59 -22.15
CA ALA A 385 58.37 15.33 -21.51
C ALA A 385 58.39 13.99 -20.74
N ARG A 386 57.25 13.60 -20.16
CA ARG A 386 57.04 12.29 -19.54
C ARG A 386 57.11 11.15 -20.57
N LEU A 387 56.46 11.30 -21.72
CA LEU A 387 56.54 10.33 -22.81
C LEU A 387 57.98 10.17 -23.32
N ASP A 388 58.70 11.27 -23.54
CA ASP A 388 60.08 11.20 -24.03
C ASP A 388 60.99 10.45 -23.04
N ARG A 389 60.86 10.72 -21.73
CA ARG A 389 61.58 9.95 -20.69
C ARG A 389 61.20 8.47 -20.70
N ALA A 390 59.92 8.14 -20.87
CA ALA A 390 59.47 6.76 -20.96
C ALA A 390 60.06 6.05 -22.19
N VAL A 391 60.14 6.73 -23.33
CA VAL A 391 60.78 6.19 -24.54
C VAL A 391 62.28 5.98 -24.33
N SER A 392 63.00 6.94 -23.76
CA SER A 392 64.42 6.77 -23.44
C SER A 392 64.67 5.64 -22.44
N SER A 393 63.72 5.35 -21.54
CA SER A 393 63.85 4.22 -20.61
C SER A 393 63.81 2.84 -21.30
N LEU A 394 63.44 2.78 -22.58
CA LEU A 394 63.52 1.57 -23.39
C LEU A 394 64.93 1.29 -23.94
N GLU A 395 65.86 2.24 -23.81
CA GLU A 395 67.24 2.07 -24.25
C GLU A 395 68.02 1.21 -23.24
N GLY A 396 68.35 -0.03 -23.62
CA GLY A 396 69.11 -0.94 -22.76
C GLY A 396 68.87 -2.42 -23.06
N ARG A 397 69.56 -3.30 -22.31
CA ARG A 397 69.52 -4.76 -22.54
C ARG A 397 68.24 -5.43 -22.04
N HIS A 398 67.61 -4.86 -21.01
CA HIS A 398 66.34 -5.33 -20.44
C HIS A 398 65.46 -4.14 -20.01
N PRO A 399 64.66 -3.58 -20.94
CA PRO A 399 63.76 -2.46 -20.63
C PRO A 399 62.69 -2.82 -19.60
N ASP A 400 62.32 -1.84 -18.78
CA ASP A 400 61.11 -1.93 -17.95
C ASP A 400 59.88 -1.56 -18.80
N PHE A 401 59.42 -2.56 -19.56
CA PHE A 401 58.22 -2.44 -20.39
C PHE A 401 56.95 -2.19 -19.57
N TRP A 402 56.93 -2.56 -18.29
CA TRP A 402 55.76 -2.32 -17.45
C TRP A 402 55.67 -0.87 -17.02
N HIS A 403 56.77 -0.26 -16.60
CA HIS A 403 56.85 1.18 -16.35
C HIS A 403 56.49 1.97 -17.61
N PHE A 404 57.05 1.60 -18.77
CA PHE A 404 56.72 2.24 -20.04
C PHE A 404 55.20 2.17 -20.36
N LEU A 405 54.57 1.01 -20.22
CA LEU A 405 53.14 0.85 -20.47
C LEU A 405 52.27 1.64 -19.49
N THR A 406 52.59 1.62 -18.19
CA THR A 406 51.84 2.39 -17.19
C THR A 406 52.02 3.89 -17.38
N GLU A 407 53.21 4.33 -17.77
CA GLU A 407 53.51 5.74 -18.00
C GLU A 407 52.82 6.27 -19.26
N THR A 408 52.87 5.54 -20.37
CA THR A 408 52.15 5.91 -21.61
C THR A 408 50.63 5.95 -21.41
N GLU A 409 50.08 5.02 -20.62
CA GLU A 409 48.67 5.04 -20.22
C GLU A 409 48.34 6.27 -19.35
N ALA A 410 49.18 6.61 -18.38
CA ALA A 410 49.02 7.79 -17.54
C ALA A 410 49.13 9.11 -18.34
N VAL A 411 50.03 9.18 -19.34
CA VAL A 411 50.17 10.30 -20.27
C VAL A 411 48.89 10.49 -21.10
N ARG A 412 48.34 9.40 -21.68
CA ARG A 412 47.06 9.48 -22.39
C ARG A 412 45.92 9.92 -21.47
N GLY A 413 45.88 9.44 -20.23
CA GLY A 413 44.91 9.88 -19.23
C GLY A 413 45.03 11.37 -18.90
N ALA A 414 46.25 11.92 -18.82
CA ALA A 414 46.46 13.36 -18.64
C ALA A 414 45.95 14.17 -19.84
N ALA A 415 46.25 13.73 -21.06
CA ALA A 415 45.75 14.36 -22.28
C ALA A 415 44.20 14.36 -22.33
N ALA A 416 43.57 13.23 -22.00
CA ALA A 416 42.12 13.10 -21.96
C ALA A 416 41.47 14.03 -20.93
N ARG A 417 42.08 14.20 -19.74
CA ARG A 417 41.60 15.17 -18.73
C ARG A 417 41.61 16.60 -19.24
N VAL A 418 42.69 17.02 -19.93
CA VAL A 418 42.77 18.36 -20.54
C VAL A 418 41.70 18.53 -21.62
N VAL A 419 41.48 17.53 -22.48
CA VAL A 419 40.40 17.55 -23.48
C VAL A 419 39.03 17.73 -22.83
N SER A 420 38.75 16.96 -21.77
CA SER A 420 37.49 17.06 -21.02
C SER A 420 37.32 18.43 -20.38
N GLN A 421 38.38 19.00 -19.81
CA GLN A 421 38.37 20.35 -19.25
C GLN A 421 38.03 21.40 -20.32
N ILE A 422 38.72 21.39 -21.47
CA ILE A 422 38.47 22.32 -22.57
C ILE A 422 37.02 22.22 -23.06
N ARG A 423 36.51 20.99 -23.22
CA ARG A 423 35.12 20.76 -23.65
C ARG A 423 34.12 21.25 -22.61
N GLY A 424 34.39 21.03 -21.32
CA GLY A 424 33.56 21.53 -20.22
C GLY A 424 33.52 23.06 -20.19
N GLU A 425 34.67 23.73 -20.32
CA GLU A 425 34.75 25.20 -20.37
C GLU A 425 34.00 25.78 -21.58
N ARG A 426 34.06 25.13 -22.75
CA ARG A 426 33.30 25.53 -23.94
C ARG A 426 31.80 25.26 -23.82
N GLY A 427 31.41 24.22 -23.10
CA GLY A 427 30.01 23.89 -22.83
C GLY A 427 29.36 24.71 -21.71
N ALA A 428 30.15 25.28 -20.79
CA ALA A 428 29.68 26.17 -19.73
C ALA A 428 29.74 27.67 -20.11
N GLY A 429 30.42 28.00 -21.22
CA GLY A 429 30.53 29.35 -21.77
C GLY A 429 29.61 29.64 -22.97
N ALA A 430 28.68 28.73 -23.27
CA ALA A 430 27.54 28.92 -24.17
C ALA A 430 26.26 28.89 -23.34
#